data_AF-A0A5S4FSI9-F1
#
_entry.id   AF-A0A5S4FSI9-F1
#
_cell.length_a   1.000
_cell.length_b   1.000
_cell.length_c   1.000
_cell.angle_alpha   90.00
_cell.angle_beta   90.00
_cell.angle_gamma   90.00
#
_symmetry.space_group_name_H-M   'P 1'
#
loop_
_entity.id
_entity.type
_entity.pdbx_description
1 polymer ?
#
loop_
_entity_poly.entity_id
_entity_poly.type
_entity_poly.pdbx_seq_one_letter_code
_entity_poly.pdbx_strand_id
1 'polypeptide(L)'
;MATGLFHSRYSATWSTSGRALGGDLPWAFYQDMSPSGYQKRFEQLTAQGFQPAAVSATGAGTGARFAAIFVKKPGSRFIAKHGISAAELLSTSSTARAQGLMLTSVDVYGTAAARRYAAVWSANPGRVNWLVKVGLSQARHEAEFKRQVAKGYRAAAITMSTTGEYTTVWRDDKSGPWYSYVNMTAPVYQSRFDELGAKGFYPVHISTELGRYAAIWTQ
;
A
#
# COMPACT_ATOMS: atom_id res chain seq x y z
N MET A 1 -17.05 27.74 12.72
CA MET A 1 -15.81 27.26 12.07
C MET A 1 -15.26 26.13 12.93
N ALA A 2 -15.34 24.88 12.48
CA ALA A 2 -14.82 23.74 13.22
C ALA A 2 -13.50 23.30 12.58
N THR A 3 -12.40 23.58 13.27
CA THR A 3 -11.05 23.11 12.93
C THR A 3 -11.01 21.61 13.19
N GLY A 4 -11.16 20.81 12.14
CA GLY A 4 -11.03 19.35 12.21
C GLY A 4 -9.59 18.97 12.54
N LEU A 5 -9.37 18.32 13.68
CA LEU A 5 -8.11 17.69 14.07
C LEU A 5 -7.84 16.53 13.11
N PHE A 6 -6.91 16.72 12.16
CA PHE A 6 -6.36 15.64 11.35
C PHE A 6 -5.52 14.73 12.26
N HIS A 7 -6.03 13.53 12.54
CA HIS A 7 -5.27 12.50 13.23
C HIS A 7 -4.39 11.79 12.20
N SER A 8 -3.07 11.79 12.37
CA SER A 8 -2.16 11.00 11.52
C SER A 8 -2.54 9.51 11.63
N ARG A 9 -2.85 8.87 10.50
CA ARG A 9 -3.19 7.45 10.41
C ARG A 9 -2.08 6.73 9.67
N TYR A 10 -1.46 5.77 10.36
CA TYR A 10 -0.47 4.88 9.77
C TYR A 10 -1.06 3.48 9.76
N SER A 11 -0.86 2.77 8.67
CA SER A 11 -1.14 1.34 8.60
C SER A 11 0.14 0.61 8.24
N ALA A 12 0.52 -0.33 9.09
CA ALA A 12 1.64 -1.24 8.85
C ALA A 12 1.15 -2.64 9.25
N THR A 13 1.39 -3.61 8.39
CA THR A 13 1.17 -5.03 8.68
C THR A 13 2.52 -5.71 8.71
N TRP A 14 2.69 -6.63 9.67
CA TRP A 14 3.90 -7.42 9.80
C TRP A 14 3.54 -8.85 10.16
N SER A 15 4.33 -9.79 9.64
CA SER A 15 4.28 -11.21 9.98
C SER A 15 5.72 -11.71 10.19
N THR A 16 5.93 -12.50 11.24
CA THR A 16 7.21 -13.15 11.59
C THR A 16 7.63 -14.26 10.63
N SER A 17 6.84 -14.61 9.62
CA SER A 17 7.28 -15.63 8.67
C SER A 17 8.50 -15.10 7.92
N GLY A 18 9.68 -15.70 8.16
CA GLY A 18 10.99 -15.31 7.63
C GLY A 18 11.11 -15.25 6.09
N ARG A 19 9.99 -15.36 5.37
CA ARG A 19 9.84 -15.26 3.92
C ARG A 19 9.34 -13.92 3.41
N ALA A 20 8.63 -13.12 4.21
CA ALA A 20 7.87 -11.98 3.67
C ALA A 20 8.71 -10.74 3.31
N LEU A 21 9.85 -10.51 3.97
CA LEU A 21 10.72 -9.36 3.69
C LEU A 21 12.22 -9.68 3.55
N GLY A 22 12.59 -10.95 3.69
CA GLY A 22 13.97 -11.43 3.80
C GLY A 22 14.36 -11.52 5.27
N GLY A 23 14.29 -12.73 5.84
CA GLY A 23 14.85 -13.01 7.16
C GLY A 23 16.28 -12.45 7.28
N ASP A 24 16.58 -11.85 8.43
CA ASP A 24 17.85 -11.23 8.83
C ASP A 24 18.30 -9.95 8.11
N LEU A 25 17.50 -9.35 7.22
CA LEU A 25 17.85 -8.06 6.62
C LEU A 25 17.63 -6.90 7.60
N PRO A 26 18.62 -6.01 7.79
CA PRO A 26 18.43 -4.78 8.56
C PRO A 26 17.26 -3.96 8.00
N TRP A 27 16.40 -3.48 8.89
CA TRP A 27 15.26 -2.63 8.53
C TRP A 27 15.19 -1.40 9.42
N ALA A 28 14.51 -0.36 8.94
CA ALA A 28 14.25 0.86 9.69
C ALA A 28 12.82 1.34 9.43
N PHE A 29 12.17 1.86 10.47
CA PHE A 29 10.83 2.43 10.38
C PHE A 29 10.85 3.89 10.81
N TYR A 30 10.18 4.73 10.03
CA TYR A 30 10.00 6.14 10.33
C TYR A 30 8.54 6.52 10.11
N GLN A 31 8.03 7.40 10.95
CA GLN A 31 6.67 7.92 10.90
C GLN A 31 6.66 9.42 11.20
N ASP A 32 5.52 10.06 10.97
CA ASP A 32 5.29 11.50 11.18
C ASP A 32 6.25 12.42 10.43
N MET A 33 6.70 11.97 9.27
CA MET A 33 7.55 12.77 8.41
C MET A 33 6.71 13.72 7.57
N SER A 34 7.12 14.99 7.48
CA SER A 34 6.65 15.89 6.42
C SER A 34 7.08 15.36 5.03
N PRO A 35 6.51 15.86 3.92
CA PRO A 35 6.94 15.44 2.58
C PRO A 35 8.45 15.63 2.35
N SER A 36 9.00 16.77 2.80
CA SER A 36 10.43 17.05 2.69
C SER A 36 11.26 16.21 3.67
N GLY A 37 10.73 15.91 4.86
CA GLY A 37 11.37 15.00 5.82
C GLY A 37 11.47 13.58 5.28
N TYR A 38 10.41 13.08 4.65
CA TYR A 38 10.41 11.79 3.97
C TYR A 38 11.45 11.76 2.84
N GLN A 39 11.49 12.79 2.00
CA GLN A 39 12.46 12.89 0.91
C GLN A 39 13.91 12.83 1.42
N LYS A 40 14.25 13.62 2.45
CA LYS A 40 15.59 13.58 3.08
C LYS A 40 15.93 12.21 3.64
N ARG A 41 14.97 11.55 4.30
CA ARG A 41 15.17 10.21 4.88
C ARG A 41 15.38 9.17 3.78
N PHE A 42 14.61 9.25 2.71
CA PHE A 42 14.73 8.39 1.54
C PHE A 42 16.13 8.50 0.92
N GLU A 43 16.62 9.71 0.67
CA GLU A 43 17.97 9.94 0.13
C GLU A 43 19.06 9.39 1.05
N GLN A 44 18.96 9.65 2.36
CA GLN A 44 19.91 9.15 3.34
C GLN A 44 19.98 7.61 3.36
N LEU A 45 18.83 6.94 3.38
CA LEU A 45 18.77 5.48 3.50
C LEU A 45 19.13 4.78 2.19
N THR A 46 18.74 5.35 1.05
CA THR A 46 19.12 4.80 -0.27
C THR A 46 20.62 4.87 -0.51
N ALA A 47 21.31 5.92 -0.05
CA ALA A 47 22.77 6.00 -0.03
C ALA A 47 23.43 4.90 0.83
N GLN A 48 22.71 4.34 1.80
CA GLN A 48 23.19 3.26 2.68
C GLN A 48 22.77 1.85 2.17
N GLY A 49 22.19 1.75 0.98
CA GLY A 49 21.73 0.48 0.39
C GLY A 49 20.37 -0.01 0.89
N PHE A 50 19.60 0.84 1.56
CA PHE A 50 18.20 0.57 1.88
C PHE A 50 17.28 0.97 0.73
N GLN A 51 16.12 0.34 0.64
CA GLN A 51 15.02 0.76 -0.22
C GLN A 51 13.72 0.72 0.57
N PRO A 52 12.73 1.59 0.24
CA PRO A 52 11.43 1.51 0.88
C PRO A 52 10.77 0.18 0.54
N ALA A 53 10.22 -0.51 1.54
CA ALA A 53 9.42 -1.72 1.37
C ALA A 53 7.93 -1.40 1.46
N ALA A 54 7.57 -0.44 2.32
CA ALA A 54 6.21 0.06 2.48
C ALA A 54 6.24 1.58 2.67
N VAL A 55 5.23 2.28 2.15
CA VAL A 55 4.99 3.71 2.34
C VAL A 55 3.50 3.95 2.56
N SER A 56 3.19 4.78 3.55
CA SER A 56 1.86 5.30 3.81
C SER A 56 1.91 6.82 3.92
N ALA A 57 0.86 7.48 3.45
CA ALA A 57 0.74 8.92 3.48
C ALA A 57 -0.70 9.34 3.79
N THR A 58 -0.87 10.37 4.62
CA THR A 58 -2.18 10.98 4.90
C THR A 58 -2.06 12.50 4.97
N GLY A 59 -3.18 13.20 5.10
CA GLY A 59 -3.25 14.66 5.06
C GLY A 59 -3.06 15.23 3.64
N ALA A 60 -2.80 16.54 3.54
CA ALA A 60 -2.74 17.24 2.26
C ALA A 60 -1.67 18.34 2.23
N GLY A 61 -1.14 18.62 1.04
CA GLY A 61 -0.15 19.69 0.81
C GLY A 61 1.07 19.57 1.74
N THR A 62 1.48 20.70 2.33
CA THR A 62 2.56 20.76 3.32
C THR A 62 2.21 20.09 4.66
N GLY A 63 0.91 19.93 4.93
CA GLY A 63 0.38 19.23 6.11
C GLY A 63 0.35 17.72 5.96
N ALA A 64 0.73 17.16 4.81
CA ALA A 64 0.79 15.71 4.64
C ALA A 64 1.82 15.08 5.59
N ARG A 65 1.54 13.85 6.02
CA ARG A 65 2.39 13.04 6.91
C ARG A 65 2.65 11.68 6.31
N PHE A 66 3.90 11.25 6.39
CA PHE A 66 4.41 10.02 5.81
C PHE A 66 4.93 9.09 6.90
N ALA A 67 4.67 7.79 6.70
CA ALA A 67 5.42 6.72 7.33
C ALA A 67 5.96 5.76 6.28
N ALA A 68 7.11 5.16 6.57
CA ALA A 68 7.75 4.21 5.68
C ALA A 68 8.58 3.19 6.44
N ILE A 69 8.59 1.97 5.91
CA ILE A 69 9.50 0.90 6.30
C ILE A 69 10.55 0.80 5.20
N PHE A 70 11.82 0.79 5.60
CA PHE A 70 12.97 0.59 4.72
C PHE A 70 13.65 -0.73 5.06
N VAL A 71 14.10 -1.46 4.04
CA VAL A 71 14.84 -2.72 4.21
C VAL A 71 16.14 -2.65 3.41
N LYS A 72 17.25 -3.07 4.03
CA LYS A 72 18.57 -3.08 3.41
C LYS A 72 18.66 -4.18 2.37
N LYS A 73 18.73 -3.80 1.09
CA LYS A 73 18.72 -4.69 -0.07
C LYS A 73 19.68 -4.15 -1.14
N PRO A 74 21.00 -4.19 -0.87
CA PRO A 74 22.00 -3.59 -1.76
C PRO A 74 21.93 -4.22 -3.16
N GLY A 75 21.99 -3.38 -4.20
CA GLY A 75 21.92 -3.83 -5.60
C GLY A 75 20.53 -4.22 -6.10
N SER A 76 19.50 -4.25 -5.25
CA SER A 76 18.12 -4.46 -5.71
C SER A 76 17.59 -3.25 -6.47
N ARG A 77 16.93 -3.50 -7.61
CA ARG A 77 16.27 -2.47 -8.41
C ARG A 77 14.91 -2.09 -7.82
N PHE A 78 14.62 -0.80 -7.79
CA PHE A 78 13.30 -0.27 -7.42
C PHE A 78 13.05 1.10 -8.05
N ILE A 79 11.78 1.51 -8.05
CA ILE A 79 11.33 2.89 -8.27
C ILE A 79 10.52 3.27 -7.04
N ALA A 80 10.71 4.48 -6.51
CA ALA A 80 9.86 5.03 -5.46
C ALA A 80 9.53 6.48 -5.79
N LYS A 81 8.25 6.84 -5.70
CA LYS A 81 7.76 8.20 -5.97
C LYS A 81 6.68 8.59 -4.98
N HIS A 82 6.63 9.85 -4.61
CA HIS A 82 5.54 10.45 -3.85
C HIS A 82 5.14 11.78 -4.49
N GLY A 83 3.97 12.32 -4.11
CA GLY A 83 3.48 13.56 -4.70
C GLY A 83 3.02 13.44 -6.16
N ILE A 84 2.80 12.22 -6.65
CA ILE A 84 2.43 11.98 -8.06
C ILE A 84 0.92 11.91 -8.25
N SER A 85 0.44 12.30 -9.43
CA SER A 85 -0.95 12.15 -9.87
C SER A 85 -1.32 10.70 -10.19
N ALA A 86 -2.62 10.44 -10.39
CA ALA A 86 -3.09 9.13 -10.86
C ALA A 86 -2.51 8.75 -12.23
N ALA A 87 -2.38 9.74 -13.15
CA ALA A 87 -1.81 9.51 -14.47
C ALA A 87 -0.33 9.12 -14.38
N GLU A 88 0.44 9.80 -13.53
CA GLU A 88 1.85 9.47 -13.28
C GLU A 88 2.03 8.12 -12.58
N LEU A 89 1.13 7.74 -11.67
CA LEU A 89 1.11 6.42 -11.06
C LEU A 89 0.93 5.34 -12.13
N LEU A 90 -0.02 5.53 -13.05
CA LEU A 90 -0.31 4.58 -14.14
C LEU A 90 0.83 4.52 -15.16
N SER A 91 1.40 5.67 -15.57
CA SER A 91 2.51 5.71 -16.51
C SER A 91 3.78 5.12 -15.91
N THR A 92 4.13 5.49 -14.66
CA THR A 92 5.26 4.90 -13.93
C THR A 92 5.05 3.40 -13.74
N SER A 93 3.82 2.95 -13.50
CA SER A 93 3.51 1.52 -13.42
C SER A 93 3.72 0.79 -14.75
N SER A 94 3.43 1.42 -15.89
CA SER A 94 3.74 0.87 -17.22
C SER A 94 5.23 0.72 -17.44
N THR A 95 6.00 1.78 -17.16
CA THR A 95 7.47 1.76 -17.23
C THR A 95 8.07 0.71 -16.29
N ALA A 96 7.57 0.61 -15.05
CA ALA A 96 8.01 -0.37 -14.07
C ALA A 96 7.82 -1.80 -14.58
N ARG A 97 6.68 -2.14 -15.20
CA ARG A 97 6.46 -3.46 -15.82
C ARG A 97 7.50 -3.77 -16.89
N ALA A 98 7.73 -2.83 -17.81
CA ALA A 98 8.73 -2.99 -18.87
C ALA A 98 10.16 -3.19 -18.31
N GLN A 99 10.43 -2.68 -17.10
CA GLN A 99 11.70 -2.84 -16.40
C GLN A 99 11.78 -4.06 -15.47
N GLY A 100 10.78 -4.95 -15.48
CA GLY A 100 10.75 -6.13 -14.61
C GLY A 100 10.51 -5.79 -13.13
N LEU A 101 9.80 -4.69 -12.86
CA LEU A 101 9.39 -4.27 -11.52
C LEU A 101 7.87 -4.47 -11.34
N MET A 102 7.43 -4.48 -10.07
CA MET A 102 6.03 -4.59 -9.67
C MET A 102 5.67 -3.58 -8.60
N LEU A 103 4.47 -2.99 -8.69
CA LEU A 103 3.94 -2.12 -7.64
C LEU A 103 3.73 -2.92 -6.35
N THR A 104 4.57 -2.66 -5.34
CA THR A 104 4.58 -3.40 -4.08
C THR A 104 3.96 -2.64 -2.92
N SER A 105 3.99 -1.32 -2.94
CA SER A 105 3.33 -0.46 -1.96
C SER A 105 2.70 0.72 -2.67
N VAL A 106 1.49 1.10 -2.27
CA VAL A 106 0.81 2.30 -2.75
C VAL A 106 -0.10 2.84 -1.66
N ASP A 107 -0.12 4.16 -1.51
CA ASP A 107 -1.09 4.86 -0.69
C ASP A 107 -1.61 6.11 -1.40
N VAL A 108 -2.88 6.43 -1.21
CA VAL A 108 -3.52 7.63 -1.77
C VAL A 108 -3.75 8.65 -0.66
N TYR A 109 -3.40 9.91 -0.92
CA TYR A 109 -3.54 10.98 0.05
C TYR A 109 -3.91 12.30 -0.64
N GLY A 110 -4.06 13.36 0.15
CA GLY A 110 -4.47 14.67 -0.33
C GLY A 110 -5.99 14.88 -0.31
N THR A 111 -6.40 16.01 -0.88
CA THR A 111 -7.81 16.38 -1.00
C THR A 111 -8.44 15.79 -2.26
N ALA A 112 -9.77 15.89 -2.39
CA ALA A 112 -10.47 15.55 -3.61
C ALA A 112 -9.91 16.27 -4.85
N ALA A 113 -9.60 17.56 -4.71
CA ALA A 113 -9.09 18.40 -5.80
C ALA A 113 -7.60 18.19 -6.09
N ALA A 114 -6.82 17.77 -5.08
CA ALA A 114 -5.37 17.62 -5.18
C ALA A 114 -4.92 16.24 -4.68
N ARG A 115 -5.55 15.19 -5.21
CA ARG A 115 -5.21 13.80 -4.89
C ARG A 115 -3.79 13.48 -5.34
N ARG A 116 -3.05 12.79 -4.49
CA ARG A 116 -1.66 12.37 -4.72
C ARG A 116 -1.46 10.92 -4.29
N TYR A 117 -0.40 10.31 -4.80
CA TYR A 117 -0.01 8.95 -4.47
C TYR A 117 1.43 8.91 -3.98
N ALA A 118 1.69 8.02 -3.03
CA ALA A 118 3.01 7.52 -2.68
C ALA A 118 3.09 6.06 -3.09
N ALA A 119 4.14 5.67 -3.82
CA ALA A 119 4.22 4.35 -4.43
C ALA A 119 5.65 3.84 -4.51
N VAL A 120 5.79 2.53 -4.35
CA VAL A 120 7.04 1.78 -4.46
C VAL A 120 6.84 0.63 -5.45
N TRP A 121 7.69 0.57 -6.46
CA TRP A 121 7.80 -0.57 -7.37
C TRP A 121 9.12 -1.30 -7.11
N SER A 122 9.06 -2.57 -6.74
CA SER A 122 10.23 -3.40 -6.43
C SER A 122 10.49 -4.44 -7.51
N ALA A 123 11.69 -5.03 -7.52
CA ALA A 123 12.04 -6.12 -8.42
C ALA A 123 10.97 -7.24 -8.44
N ASN A 124 10.63 -7.70 -9.65
CA ASN A 124 9.65 -8.76 -9.90
C ASN A 124 10.35 -9.97 -10.58
N PRO A 125 11.27 -10.66 -9.90
CA PRO A 125 12.04 -11.77 -10.49
C PRO A 125 11.13 -12.93 -10.90
N GLY A 126 10.03 -13.15 -10.18
CA GLY A 126 9.03 -14.18 -10.49
C GLY A 126 8.14 -13.85 -11.69
N ARG A 127 8.31 -12.66 -12.32
CA ARG A 127 7.48 -12.19 -13.45
C ARG A 127 5.98 -12.31 -13.16
N VAL A 128 5.59 -12.03 -11.92
CA VAL A 128 4.19 -12.04 -11.48
C VAL A 128 3.41 -11.07 -12.35
N ASN A 129 2.29 -11.52 -12.91
CA ASN A 129 1.38 -10.65 -13.63
C ASN A 129 0.67 -9.72 -12.64
N TRP A 130 0.71 -8.41 -12.89
CA TRP A 130 0.12 -7.45 -11.97
C TRP A 130 -0.47 -6.23 -12.69
N LEU A 131 -1.52 -5.67 -12.11
CA LEU A 131 -2.15 -4.44 -12.56
C LEU A 131 -2.60 -3.57 -11.38
N VAL A 132 -2.87 -2.30 -11.64
CA VAL A 132 -3.43 -1.38 -10.65
C VAL A 132 -4.66 -0.69 -11.22
N LYS A 133 -5.68 -0.52 -10.39
CA LYS A 133 -6.89 0.26 -10.69
C LYS A 133 -7.02 1.36 -9.66
N VAL A 134 -7.34 2.57 -10.11
CA VAL A 134 -7.33 3.79 -9.29
C VAL A 134 -8.69 4.47 -9.34
N GLY A 135 -9.06 5.18 -8.27
CA GLY A 135 -10.23 6.06 -8.27
C GLY A 135 -11.57 5.34 -8.46
N LEU A 136 -11.70 4.10 -7.96
CA LEU A 136 -12.95 3.36 -8.10
C LEU A 136 -13.91 3.71 -6.96
N SER A 137 -15.15 4.13 -7.29
CA SER A 137 -16.23 4.17 -6.29
C SER A 137 -16.48 2.77 -5.71
N GLN A 138 -17.16 2.67 -4.56
CA GLN A 138 -17.44 1.38 -3.93
C GLN A 138 -18.08 0.37 -4.90
N ALA A 139 -19.16 0.74 -5.59
CA ALA A 139 -19.83 -0.17 -6.54
C ALA A 139 -18.91 -0.58 -7.71
N ARG A 140 -18.09 0.33 -8.23
CA ARG A 140 -17.11 0.02 -9.29
C ARG A 140 -15.99 -0.88 -8.77
N HIS A 141 -15.53 -0.66 -7.53
CA HIS A 141 -14.54 -1.50 -6.88
C HIS A 141 -15.08 -2.91 -6.65
N GLU A 142 -16.34 -3.08 -6.23
CA GLU A 142 -16.97 -4.39 -6.07
C GLU A 142 -17.08 -5.15 -7.41
N ALA A 143 -17.49 -4.46 -8.48
CA ALA A 143 -17.53 -5.06 -9.81
C ALA A 143 -16.12 -5.43 -10.35
N GLU A 144 -15.14 -4.54 -10.14
CA GLU A 144 -13.73 -4.80 -10.45
C GLU A 144 -13.22 -6.02 -9.69
N PHE A 145 -13.52 -6.10 -8.39
CA PHE A 145 -13.07 -7.17 -7.51
C PHE A 145 -13.55 -8.52 -8.01
N LYS A 146 -14.86 -8.66 -8.27
CA LYS A 146 -15.45 -9.87 -8.84
C LYS A 146 -14.78 -10.24 -10.16
N ARG A 147 -14.54 -9.26 -11.03
CA ARG A 147 -13.93 -9.48 -12.35
C ARG A 147 -12.49 -9.98 -12.26
N GLN A 148 -11.69 -9.42 -11.35
CA GLN A 148 -10.27 -9.80 -11.23
C GLN A 148 -10.12 -11.15 -10.53
N VAL A 149 -10.93 -11.43 -9.50
CA VAL A 149 -10.98 -12.75 -8.85
C VAL A 149 -11.37 -13.83 -9.84
N ALA A 150 -12.37 -13.60 -10.70
CA ALA A 150 -12.76 -14.54 -11.75
C ALA A 150 -11.64 -14.80 -12.78
N LYS A 151 -10.65 -13.90 -12.91
CA LYS A 151 -9.47 -14.04 -13.76
C LYS A 151 -8.28 -14.67 -13.04
N GLY A 152 -8.44 -15.09 -11.78
CA GLY A 152 -7.36 -15.66 -10.96
C GLY A 152 -6.49 -14.64 -10.24
N TYR A 153 -6.79 -13.33 -10.35
CA TYR A 153 -6.05 -12.31 -9.61
C TYR A 153 -6.57 -12.17 -8.18
N ARG A 154 -5.67 -11.85 -7.26
CA ARG A 154 -6.00 -11.40 -5.91
C ARG A 154 -5.62 -9.96 -5.66
N ALA A 155 -6.27 -9.34 -4.68
CA ALA A 155 -5.80 -8.05 -4.17
C ALA A 155 -4.47 -8.25 -3.43
N ALA A 156 -3.53 -7.32 -3.64
CA ALA A 156 -2.23 -7.29 -2.98
C ALA A 156 -1.97 -6.01 -2.19
N ALA A 157 -2.66 -4.92 -2.52
CA ALA A 157 -2.72 -3.69 -1.75
C ALA A 157 -4.02 -2.95 -2.08
N ILE A 158 -4.66 -2.35 -1.08
CA ILE A 158 -5.88 -1.54 -1.23
C ILE A 158 -5.72 -0.27 -0.40
N THR A 159 -5.90 0.90 -1.01
CA THR A 159 -5.93 2.19 -0.31
C THR A 159 -7.20 2.95 -0.67
N MET A 160 -7.68 3.79 0.25
CA MET A 160 -8.92 4.55 0.11
C MET A 160 -8.64 6.04 0.26
N SER A 161 -9.20 6.85 -0.63
CA SER A 161 -9.09 8.32 -0.56
C SER A 161 -10.02 8.90 0.51
N THR A 162 -9.78 10.17 0.84
CA THR A 162 -10.68 11.02 1.65
C THR A 162 -12.08 11.23 1.02
N THR A 163 -12.28 10.77 -0.21
CA THR A 163 -13.57 10.77 -0.94
C THR A 163 -14.20 9.37 -1.06
N GLY A 164 -13.62 8.35 -0.42
CA GLY A 164 -14.14 6.98 -0.45
C GLY A 164 -13.89 6.23 -1.77
N GLU A 165 -12.92 6.68 -2.58
CA GLU A 165 -12.51 5.98 -3.80
C GLU A 165 -11.33 5.04 -3.52
N TYR A 166 -11.39 3.84 -4.09
CA TYR A 166 -10.40 2.79 -3.90
C TYR A 166 -9.34 2.79 -4.99
N THR A 167 -8.11 2.54 -4.58
CA THR A 167 -7.01 2.10 -5.44
C THR A 167 -6.56 0.72 -5.03
N THR A 168 -6.57 -0.22 -5.97
CA THR A 168 -6.28 -1.63 -5.70
C THR A 168 -5.21 -2.14 -6.65
N VAL A 169 -4.17 -2.75 -6.07
CA VAL A 169 -3.14 -3.52 -6.78
C VAL A 169 -3.57 -4.97 -6.83
N TRP A 170 -3.54 -5.54 -8.02
CA TRP A 170 -3.94 -6.91 -8.31
C TRP A 170 -2.72 -7.72 -8.74
N ARG A 171 -2.59 -8.95 -8.24
CA ARG A 171 -1.54 -9.88 -8.62
C ARG A 171 -2.14 -11.23 -8.98
N ASP A 172 -1.61 -11.82 -10.03
CA ASP A 172 -1.74 -13.24 -10.36
C ASP A 172 -0.42 -13.90 -9.95
N ASP A 173 -0.27 -14.03 -8.63
CA ASP A 173 0.69 -14.90 -7.99
C ASP A 173 -0.12 -16.02 -7.34
N LYS A 174 0.27 -17.28 -7.55
CA LYS A 174 -0.41 -18.47 -7.01
C LYS A 174 -0.28 -18.51 -5.48
N SER A 175 -0.89 -17.57 -4.79
CA SER A 175 -0.92 -17.49 -3.34
C SER A 175 -1.84 -18.57 -2.80
N GLY A 176 -1.59 -19.00 -1.58
CA GLY A 176 -2.57 -19.78 -0.82
C GLY A 176 -3.89 -19.01 -0.63
N PRO A 177 -4.80 -19.57 0.19
CA PRO A 177 -6.04 -18.92 0.56
C PRO A 177 -5.82 -17.48 1.04
N TRP A 178 -6.71 -16.58 0.65
CA TRP A 178 -6.65 -15.16 1.01
C TRP A 178 -8.05 -14.60 1.22
N TYR A 179 -8.14 -13.54 2.03
CA TYR A 179 -9.35 -12.74 2.21
C TYR A 179 -9.05 -11.28 1.97
N SER A 180 -10.06 -10.53 1.51
CA SER A 180 -9.99 -9.09 1.39
C SER A 180 -11.34 -8.47 1.72
N TYR A 181 -11.33 -7.47 2.59
CA TYR A 181 -12.51 -6.75 3.02
C TYR A 181 -12.26 -5.25 2.96
N VAL A 182 -13.27 -4.47 2.58
CA VAL A 182 -13.24 -3.01 2.50
C VAL A 182 -14.42 -2.40 3.25
N ASN A 183 -14.40 -1.09 3.49
CA ASN A 183 -15.48 -0.35 4.15
C ASN A 183 -15.87 -0.85 5.56
N MET A 184 -14.95 -1.52 6.26
CA MET A 184 -15.22 -2.03 7.60
C MET A 184 -15.17 -0.92 8.63
N THR A 185 -16.07 -0.91 9.60
CA THR A 185 -15.90 -0.12 10.84
C THR A 185 -14.84 -0.79 11.72
N ALA A 186 -14.33 -0.09 12.75
CA ALA A 186 -13.38 -0.69 13.69
C ALA A 186 -13.90 -1.99 14.36
N PRO A 187 -15.16 -2.06 14.87
CA PRO A 187 -15.68 -3.31 15.43
C PRO A 187 -15.78 -4.45 14.41
N VAL A 188 -16.14 -4.14 13.16
CA VAL A 188 -16.21 -5.14 12.08
C VAL A 188 -14.81 -5.64 11.72
N TYR A 189 -13.83 -4.74 11.64
CA TYR A 189 -12.44 -5.11 11.42
C TYR A 189 -11.93 -6.03 12.54
N GLN A 190 -12.18 -5.69 13.80
CA GLN A 190 -11.78 -6.50 14.95
C GLN A 190 -12.39 -7.90 14.88
N SER A 191 -13.70 -8.00 14.62
CA SER A 191 -14.39 -9.29 14.49
C SER A 191 -13.78 -10.16 13.39
N ARG A 192 -13.40 -9.57 12.25
CA ARG A 192 -12.72 -10.28 11.16
C ARG A 192 -11.31 -10.69 11.51
N PHE A 193 -10.57 -9.85 12.22
CA PHE A 193 -9.23 -10.17 12.70
C PHE A 193 -9.26 -11.43 13.58
N ASP A 194 -10.18 -11.48 14.54
CA ASP A 194 -10.33 -12.62 15.44
C ASP A 194 -10.79 -13.89 14.71
N GLU A 195 -11.81 -13.77 13.83
CA GLU A 195 -12.34 -14.89 13.03
C GLU A 195 -11.28 -15.52 12.12
N LEU A 196 -10.50 -14.68 11.42
CA LEU A 196 -9.49 -15.14 10.47
C LEU A 196 -8.22 -15.61 11.19
N GLY A 197 -7.85 -14.97 12.30
CA GLY A 197 -6.76 -15.41 13.17
C GLY A 197 -6.97 -16.83 13.69
N ALA A 198 -8.20 -17.16 14.11
CA ALA A 198 -8.57 -18.52 14.53
C ALA A 198 -8.44 -19.57 13.40
N LYS A 199 -8.43 -19.13 12.13
CA LYS A 199 -8.24 -19.97 10.93
C LYS A 199 -6.80 -19.99 10.42
N GLY A 200 -5.86 -19.39 11.16
CA GLY A 200 -4.44 -19.31 10.81
C GLY A 200 -4.09 -18.24 9.78
N PHE A 201 -4.99 -17.28 9.51
CA PHE A 201 -4.72 -16.16 8.62
C PHE A 201 -4.21 -14.95 9.41
N TYR A 202 -3.34 -14.16 8.80
CA TYR A 202 -2.86 -12.90 9.36
C TYR A 202 -3.00 -11.75 8.34
N PRO A 203 -3.22 -10.50 8.79
CA PRO A 203 -3.31 -9.38 7.89
C PRO A 203 -1.93 -9.08 7.27
N VAL A 204 -1.89 -8.95 5.94
CA VAL A 204 -0.69 -8.61 5.14
C VAL A 204 -0.79 -7.24 4.49
N HIS A 205 -1.97 -6.62 4.54
CA HIS A 205 -2.19 -5.23 4.16
C HIS A 205 -3.36 -4.68 4.97
N ILE A 206 -3.22 -3.47 5.50
CA ILE A 206 -4.31 -2.71 6.11
C ILE A 206 -4.22 -1.29 5.54
N SER A 207 -5.34 -0.63 5.34
CA SER A 207 -5.46 0.78 5.02
C SER A 207 -6.64 1.35 5.80
N THR A 208 -6.49 2.57 6.30
CA THR A 208 -7.53 3.24 7.08
C THR A 208 -7.73 4.68 6.65
N GLU A 209 -8.95 5.04 6.30
CA GLU A 209 -9.32 6.41 5.92
C GLU A 209 -10.80 6.64 6.28
N LEU A 210 -11.21 7.85 6.63
CA LEU A 210 -12.60 8.16 7.04
C LEU A 210 -13.21 7.25 8.16
N GLY A 211 -12.38 6.69 9.04
CA GLY A 211 -12.86 5.75 10.08
C GLY A 211 -13.25 4.37 9.53
N ARG A 212 -12.90 4.07 8.29
CA ARG A 212 -13.11 2.78 7.63
C ARG A 212 -11.78 2.06 7.42
N TYR A 213 -11.85 0.74 7.44
CA TYR A 213 -10.74 -0.17 7.24
C TYR A 213 -10.92 -0.92 5.92
N ALA A 214 -9.83 -1.05 5.18
CA ALA A 214 -9.64 -2.05 4.14
C ALA A 214 -8.46 -2.92 4.56
N ALA A 215 -8.58 -4.24 4.39
CA ALA A 215 -7.50 -5.14 4.74
C ALA A 215 -7.51 -6.42 3.90
N ILE A 216 -6.32 -7.02 3.81
CA ILE A 216 -6.04 -8.26 3.08
C ILE A 216 -5.37 -9.22 4.05
N TRP A 217 -5.80 -10.47 4.06
CA TRP A 217 -5.27 -11.55 4.89
C TRP A 217 -4.81 -12.71 4.04
N THR A 218 -3.74 -13.37 4.47
CA THR A 218 -3.26 -14.64 3.89
C THR A 218 -2.91 -15.62 5.01
N GLN A 219 -2.80 -16.90 4.67
CA GLN A 219 -2.18 -17.91 5.54
C GLN A 219 -0.66 -17.86 5.47
#